data_AF-A0A6I6NGY5-F1
#
_entry.id   AF-A0A6I6NGY5-F1
#
_cell.length_a   1.000
_cell.length_b   1.000
_cell.length_c   1.000
_cell.angle_alpha   90.00
_cell.angle_beta   90.00
_cell.angle_gamma   90.00
#
_symmetry.space_group_name_H-M   'P 1'
#
loop_
_entity.id
_entity.type
_entity.pdbx_description
1 polymer ?
#
loop_
_entity_poly.entity_id
_entity_poly.type
_entity_poly.pdbx_seq_one_letter_code
_entity_poly.pdbx_strand_id
1 'polypeptide(L)'
;MSTSPADLVREFHHAFGLDARSTPTEVGPELAAHRGELLAEEAAEVAEVAVDGPLDQLAHELADVVYVAYGTALVHGIDLDQVIAEIHRANMSKLGPDGQVARRTDGKVLKGEHYRAPDVSAVLRRQGWIPAARQDASGPREDASGPRG
;
A
#
# COMPACT_ATOMS: atom_id res chain seq x y z
N MET A 1 16.67 -18.24 11.08
CA MET A 1 15.88 -17.50 10.09
C MET A 1 15.79 -16.07 10.60
N SER A 2 16.02 -15.06 9.75
CA SER A 2 15.84 -13.67 10.16
C SER A 2 14.34 -13.41 10.32
N THR A 3 13.93 -12.80 11.42
CA THR A 3 12.55 -12.32 11.63
C THR A 3 12.24 -11.24 10.59
N SER A 4 11.08 -11.30 9.93
CA SER A 4 10.67 -10.25 8.99
C SER A 4 10.14 -9.02 9.75
N PRO A 5 10.12 -7.82 9.14
CA PRO A 5 9.43 -6.67 9.71
C PRO A 5 7.96 -6.97 10.03
N ALA A 6 7.27 -7.73 9.16
CA ALA A 6 5.88 -8.13 9.39
C ALA A 6 5.71 -8.97 10.67
N ASP A 7 6.68 -9.86 10.97
CA ASP A 7 6.65 -10.68 12.17
C ASP A 7 6.86 -9.84 13.44
N LEU A 8 7.80 -8.88 13.41
CA LEU A 8 8.06 -7.96 14.52
C LEU A 8 6.84 -7.08 14.85
N VAL A 9 6.21 -6.50 13.82
CA VAL A 9 5.03 -5.65 14.03
C VAL A 9 3.81 -6.47 14.46
N ARG A 10 3.67 -7.71 13.98
CA ARG A 10 2.62 -8.62 14.44
C ARG A 10 2.78 -9.00 15.91
N GLU A 11 4.00 -9.29 16.35
CA GLU A 11 4.31 -9.50 17.76
C GLU A 11 3.89 -8.29 18.60
N PHE A 12 4.22 -7.09 18.16
CA PHE A 12 3.78 -5.84 18.81
C PHE A 12 2.26 -5.73 18.86
N HIS A 13 1.53 -5.91 17.75
CA HIS A 13 0.07 -5.83 17.75
C HIS A 13 -0.55 -6.83 18.74
N HIS A 14 -0.03 -8.06 18.80
CA HIS A 14 -0.48 -9.05 19.78
C HIS A 14 -0.20 -8.67 21.23
N ALA A 15 1.01 -8.17 21.51
CA ALA A 15 1.40 -7.75 22.86
C ALA A 15 0.58 -6.55 23.36
N PHE A 16 0.19 -5.64 22.46
CA PHE A 16 -0.54 -4.41 22.78
C PHE A 16 -2.06 -4.51 22.54
N GLY A 17 -2.57 -5.67 22.13
CA GLY A 17 -4.00 -5.89 21.91
C GLY A 17 -4.58 -5.10 20.73
N LEU A 18 -3.75 -4.79 19.73
CA LEU A 18 -4.15 -4.10 18.51
C LEU A 18 -4.69 -5.09 17.45
N ASP A 19 -5.49 -4.57 16.53
CA ASP A 19 -6.00 -5.34 15.39
C ASP A 19 -4.86 -5.92 14.55
N ALA A 20 -4.84 -7.25 14.38
CA ALA A 20 -3.97 -7.96 13.45
C ALA A 20 -4.79 -9.00 12.69
N ARG A 21 -5.33 -8.61 11.54
CA ARG A 21 -6.18 -9.48 10.71
C ARG A 21 -5.27 -10.39 9.85
N SER A 22 -5.80 -11.56 9.45
CA SER A 22 -5.08 -12.53 8.61
C SER A 22 -5.56 -12.59 7.16
N THR A 23 -6.64 -11.87 6.85
CA THR A 23 -7.29 -11.85 5.54
C THR A 23 -7.57 -10.40 5.17
N PRO A 24 -7.28 -9.95 3.92
CA PRO A 24 -7.50 -8.58 3.54
C PRO A 24 -8.97 -8.17 3.72
N THR A 25 -9.19 -7.09 4.46
CA THR A 25 -10.51 -6.65 4.92
C THR A 25 -10.57 -5.13 4.92
N GLU A 26 -11.67 -4.59 4.43
CA GLU A 26 -11.99 -3.17 4.58
C GLU A 26 -12.35 -2.87 6.04
N VAL A 27 -11.76 -1.82 6.62
CA VAL A 27 -12.02 -1.42 8.00
C VAL A 27 -12.94 -0.20 8.06
N GLY A 28 -13.49 0.08 9.24
CA GLY A 28 -14.33 1.26 9.45
C GLY A 28 -13.58 2.57 9.14
N PRO A 29 -14.27 3.63 8.70
CA PRO A 29 -13.65 4.87 8.23
C PRO A 29 -12.82 5.57 9.30
N GLU A 30 -13.22 5.51 10.57
CA GLU A 30 -12.47 6.08 11.69
C GLU A 30 -11.11 5.40 11.88
N LEU A 31 -11.08 4.06 11.85
CA LEU A 31 -9.84 3.29 11.95
C LEU A 31 -8.95 3.53 10.73
N ALA A 32 -9.52 3.58 9.52
CA ALA A 32 -8.78 3.87 8.30
C ALA A 32 -8.17 5.28 8.33
N ALA A 33 -8.93 6.28 8.79
CA ALA A 33 -8.46 7.65 8.93
C ALA A 33 -7.31 7.74 9.93
N HIS A 34 -7.46 7.13 11.11
CA HIS A 34 -6.41 7.11 12.12
C HIS A 34 -5.11 6.45 11.63
N ARG A 35 -5.20 5.32 10.90
CA ARG A 35 -4.01 4.71 10.27
C ARG A 35 -3.38 5.60 9.20
N GLY A 36 -4.19 6.40 8.50
CA GLY A 36 -3.73 7.39 7.53
C GLY A 36 -3.01 8.58 8.18
N GLU A 37 -3.49 9.05 9.34
CA GLU A 37 -2.85 10.11 10.13
C GLU A 37 -1.46 9.68 10.60
N LEU A 38 -1.33 8.50 11.20
CA LEU A 38 -0.04 7.95 11.63
C LEU A 38 0.95 7.87 10.44
N LEU A 39 0.52 7.36 9.29
CA LEU A 39 1.38 7.31 8.09
C LEU A 39 1.83 8.71 7.62
N ALA A 40 0.96 9.71 7.74
CA ALA A 40 1.28 11.08 7.33
C ALA A 40 2.25 11.75 8.31
N GLU A 41 2.12 11.45 9.61
CA GLU A 41 3.03 11.91 10.66
C GLU A 41 4.44 11.40 10.43
N GLU A 42 4.66 10.08 10.33
CA GLU A 42 6.00 9.50 10.11
C GLU A 42 6.65 10.00 8.80
N ALA A 43 5.83 10.18 7.75
CA ALA A 43 6.32 10.69 6.48
C ALA A 43 6.77 12.17 6.57
N ALA A 44 6.12 12.96 7.42
CA ALA A 44 6.53 14.34 7.68
C ALA A 44 7.85 14.38 8.47
N GLU A 45 8.03 13.52 9.46
CA GLU A 45 9.26 13.42 10.26
C GLU A 45 10.47 13.04 9.39
N VAL A 46 10.31 12.07 8.47
CA VAL A 46 11.34 11.76 7.46
C VAL A 46 11.71 13.01 6.65
N ALA A 47 10.72 13.81 6.23
CA ALA A 47 10.95 14.99 5.40
C ALA A 47 11.75 16.08 6.13
N GLU A 48 11.61 16.18 7.46
CA GLU A 48 12.36 17.14 8.28
C GLU A 48 13.86 16.82 8.33
N VAL A 49 14.22 15.54 8.35
CA VAL A 49 15.63 15.09 8.50
C VAL A 49 16.29 14.69 7.17
N ALA A 50 15.54 14.53 6.08
CA ALA A 50 16.05 13.95 4.83
C ALA A 50 17.15 14.75 4.10
N VAL A 51 17.23 16.06 4.31
CA VAL A 51 18.18 16.92 3.58
C VAL A 51 19.44 17.19 4.39
N ASP A 52 19.27 17.66 5.62
CA ASP A 52 20.37 18.15 6.47
C ASP A 52 20.49 17.40 7.81
N GLY A 53 19.62 16.39 8.04
CA GLY A 53 19.62 15.59 9.26
C GLY A 53 20.78 14.58 9.31
N PRO A 54 21.19 14.17 10.52
CA PRO A 54 22.20 13.13 10.66
C PRO A 54 21.63 11.76 10.21
N LEU A 55 22.52 10.90 9.70
CA LEU A 55 22.13 9.64 9.05
C LEU A 55 21.40 8.67 9.98
N ASP A 56 21.72 8.67 11.27
CA ASP A 56 21.08 7.84 12.27
C ASP A 56 19.62 8.27 12.53
N GLN A 57 19.34 9.58 12.55
CA GLN A 57 17.97 10.09 12.61
C GLN A 57 17.20 9.73 11.34
N LEU A 58 17.76 9.97 10.15
CA LEU A 58 17.11 9.55 8.90
C LEU A 58 16.79 8.04 8.89
N ALA A 59 17.70 7.21 9.41
CA ALA A 59 17.46 5.78 9.51
C ALA A 59 16.33 5.43 10.50
N HIS A 60 16.19 6.18 11.59
CA HIS A 60 15.09 6.05 12.55
C HIS A 60 13.75 6.37 11.88
N GLU A 61 13.61 7.56 11.29
CA GLU A 61 12.33 8.00 10.72
C GLU A 61 11.89 7.09 9.56
N LEU A 62 12.86 6.59 8.75
CA LEU A 62 12.56 5.60 7.72
C LEU A 62 12.08 4.27 8.30
N ALA A 63 12.61 3.86 9.45
CA ALA A 63 12.15 2.66 10.14
C ALA A 63 10.73 2.83 10.66
N ASP A 64 10.37 3.99 11.20
CA ASP A 64 9.04 4.26 11.75
C ASP A 64 7.97 4.32 10.66
N VAL A 65 8.26 4.93 9.50
CA VAL A 65 7.39 4.83 8.31
C VAL A 65 7.13 3.37 7.94
N VAL A 66 8.16 2.54 7.90
CA VAL A 66 8.02 1.11 7.58
C VAL A 66 7.21 0.40 8.66
N TYR A 67 7.47 0.68 9.94
CA TYR A 67 6.78 0.08 11.06
C TYR A 67 5.27 0.38 11.04
N VAL A 68 4.91 1.65 10.84
CA VAL A 68 3.52 2.09 10.73
C VAL A 68 2.87 1.54 9.44
N ALA A 69 3.59 1.44 8.33
CA ALA A 69 3.07 0.83 7.10
C ALA A 69 2.72 -0.66 7.30
N TYR A 70 3.60 -1.44 7.92
CA TYR A 70 3.30 -2.83 8.26
C TYR A 70 2.16 -2.94 9.27
N GLY A 71 2.11 -2.07 10.28
CA GLY A 71 0.99 -2.05 11.23
C GLY A 71 -0.34 -1.75 10.55
N THR A 72 -0.34 -0.83 9.57
CA THR A 72 -1.54 -0.49 8.78
C THR A 72 -1.96 -1.66 7.91
N ALA A 73 -1.00 -2.37 7.30
CA ALA A 73 -1.28 -3.58 6.54
C ALA A 73 -1.87 -4.70 7.42
N LEU A 74 -1.34 -4.92 8.63
CA LEU A 74 -1.88 -5.89 9.59
C LEU A 74 -3.29 -5.55 10.05
N VAL A 75 -3.57 -4.26 10.29
CA VAL A 75 -4.95 -3.80 10.55
C VAL A 75 -5.86 -4.20 9.39
N HIS A 76 -5.43 -4.03 8.14
CA HIS A 76 -6.24 -4.44 6.99
C HIS A 76 -6.14 -5.94 6.66
N GLY A 77 -5.32 -6.72 7.36
CA GLY A 77 -5.07 -8.13 7.07
C GLY A 77 -4.35 -8.40 5.75
N ILE A 78 -3.59 -7.41 5.27
CA ILE A 78 -2.79 -7.51 4.05
C ILE A 78 -1.42 -8.08 4.41
N ASP A 79 -1.03 -9.17 3.75
CA ASP A 79 0.36 -9.61 3.73
C ASP A 79 1.13 -8.67 2.78
N LEU A 80 1.75 -7.65 3.39
CA LEU A 80 2.47 -6.59 2.69
C LEU A 80 3.74 -7.11 2.00
N ASP A 81 4.38 -8.16 2.52
CA ASP A 81 5.56 -8.75 1.91
C ASP A 81 5.23 -9.31 0.52
N GLN A 82 4.09 -10.00 0.39
CA GLN A 82 3.62 -10.48 -0.92
C GLN A 82 3.24 -9.35 -1.88
N VAL A 83 2.70 -8.24 -1.38
CA VAL A 83 2.37 -7.07 -2.21
C VAL A 83 3.66 -6.38 -2.68
N ILE A 84 4.64 -6.18 -1.81
CA ILE A 84 5.96 -5.64 -2.14
C ILE A 84 6.65 -6.54 -3.16
N ALA A 85 6.59 -7.87 -3.00
CA ALA A 85 7.17 -8.83 -3.93
C ALA A 85 6.58 -8.69 -5.35
N GLU A 86 5.26 -8.48 -5.47
CA GLU A 86 4.61 -8.24 -6.76
C GLU A 86 4.99 -6.88 -7.38
N ILE A 87 5.05 -5.83 -6.57
CA ILE A 87 5.53 -4.50 -7.00
C ILE A 87 6.99 -4.60 -7.48
N HIS A 88 7.83 -5.32 -6.73
CA HIS A 88 9.22 -5.58 -7.09
C HIS A 88 9.32 -6.34 -8.41
N ARG A 89 8.60 -7.46 -8.57
CA ARG A 89 8.54 -8.23 -9.82
C ARG A 89 8.17 -7.33 -11.02
N ALA A 90 7.15 -6.49 -10.86
CA ALA A 90 6.73 -5.56 -11.90
C ALA A 90 7.80 -4.51 -12.22
N ASN A 91 8.46 -3.96 -11.19
CA ASN A 91 9.56 -3.01 -11.37
C ASN A 91 10.77 -3.65 -12.08
N MET A 92 11.14 -4.87 -11.72
CA MET A 92 12.25 -5.58 -12.34
C MET A 92 11.94 -6.00 -13.79
N SER A 93 10.66 -6.16 -14.17
CA SER A 93 10.27 -6.40 -15.57
C SER A 93 10.54 -5.22 -16.52
N LYS A 94 10.95 -4.05 -15.99
CA LYS A 94 11.36 -2.89 -16.79
C LYS A 94 12.77 -3.03 -17.35
N LEU A 95 13.55 -4.00 -16.87
CA LEU A 95 14.89 -4.30 -17.40
C LEU A 95 14.77 -4.97 -18.78
N GLY A 96 15.55 -4.49 -19.74
CA GLY A 96 15.71 -5.12 -21.04
C GLY A 96 16.51 -6.43 -20.95
N PRO A 97 16.65 -7.16 -22.08
CA PRO A 97 17.41 -8.41 -22.16
C PRO A 97 18.88 -8.30 -21.72
N ASP A 98 19.44 -7.09 -21.76
CA ASP A 98 20.80 -6.71 -21.36
C ASP A 98 20.89 -6.24 -19.90
N GLY A 99 19.80 -6.30 -19.14
CA GLY A 99 19.72 -5.80 -17.77
C GLY A 99 19.70 -4.27 -17.68
N GLN A 100 19.53 -3.55 -18.80
CA GLN A 100 19.46 -2.10 -18.83
C GLN A 100 18.02 -1.63 -18.91
N VAL A 101 17.74 -0.52 -18.23
CA VAL A 101 16.45 0.14 -18.34
C VAL A 101 16.45 0.97 -19.62
N ALA A 102 15.50 0.75 -20.52
CA ALA A 102 15.30 1.65 -21.66
C ALA A 102 14.95 3.04 -21.12
N ARG A 103 15.80 4.04 -21.35
CA ARG A 103 15.59 5.43 -20.89
C ARG A 103 15.40 6.35 -22.09
N ARG A 104 14.43 7.25 -22.02
CA ARG A 104 14.33 8.41 -22.92
C ARG A 104 15.48 9.39 -22.65
N THR A 105 15.70 10.28 -23.61
CA THR A 105 16.65 11.40 -23.51
C THR A 105 16.36 12.37 -22.36
N ASP A 106 15.15 12.37 -21.80
CA ASP A 106 14.76 13.11 -20.60
C ASP A 106 14.96 12.33 -19.29
N GLY A 107 15.62 11.17 -19.33
CA GLY A 107 15.87 10.31 -18.17
C GLY A 107 14.69 9.42 -17.76
N LYS A 108 13.52 9.56 -18.40
CA LYS A 108 12.33 8.76 -18.09
C LYS A 108 12.52 7.31 -18.52
N VAL A 109 12.29 6.40 -17.59
CA VAL A 109 12.23 4.97 -17.87
C VAL A 109 11.05 4.68 -18.81
N LEU A 110 11.35 4.15 -19.99
CA LEU A 110 10.38 3.64 -20.94
C LEU A 110 9.89 2.27 -20.47
N LYS A 111 8.59 2.02 -20.65
CA LYS A 111 8.03 0.67 -20.52
C LYS A 111 8.53 -0.13 -21.72
N GLY A 112 9.56 -0.97 -21.53
CA GLY A 112 10.04 -1.87 -22.57
C GLY A 112 8.97 -2.91 -22.96
N GLU A 113 9.20 -3.61 -24.07
CA GLU A 113 8.28 -4.65 -24.60
C GLU A 113 7.96 -5.77 -23.59
N HIS A 114 8.80 -5.94 -22.57
CA HIS A 114 8.68 -6.96 -21.54
C HIS A 114 8.03 -6.48 -20.23
N TYR A 115 7.63 -5.20 -20.14
CA TYR A 115 7.03 -4.66 -18.92
C TYR A 115 5.68 -5.33 -18.61
N ARG A 116 5.53 -5.80 -17.38
CA ARG A 116 4.27 -6.30 -16.82
C ARG A 116 3.92 -5.51 -15.58
N ALA A 117 2.80 -4.78 -15.63
CA ALA A 117 2.27 -4.04 -14.48
C ALA A 117 2.02 -4.98 -13.28
N PRO A 118 2.09 -4.46 -12.03
CA PRO A 118 1.76 -5.26 -10.87
C PRO A 118 0.26 -5.55 -10.82
N ASP A 119 -0.12 -6.80 -10.56
CA ASP A 119 -1.51 -7.21 -10.30
C ASP A 119 -1.73 -7.41 -8.80
N VAL A 120 -1.78 -6.29 -8.07
CA VAL A 120 -2.03 -6.28 -6.62
C VAL A 120 -3.39 -6.88 -6.29
N SER A 121 -4.40 -6.66 -7.13
CA SER A 121 -5.73 -7.24 -6.95
C SER A 121 -5.69 -8.78 -6.97
N ALA A 122 -4.88 -9.39 -7.85
CA ALA A 122 -4.68 -10.84 -7.84
C ALA A 122 -3.91 -11.32 -6.60
N VAL A 123 -2.93 -10.55 -6.11
CA VAL A 123 -2.24 -10.86 -4.84
C VAL A 123 -3.25 -10.88 -3.69
N LEU A 124 -4.06 -9.84 -3.55
CA LEU A 124 -5.08 -9.75 -2.49
C LEU A 124 -6.11 -10.89 -2.61
N ARG A 125 -6.56 -11.24 -3.82
CA ARG A 125 -7.46 -12.40 -4.02
C ARG A 125 -6.82 -13.71 -3.57
N ARG A 126 -5.52 -13.91 -3.80
CA ARG A 126 -4.79 -15.09 -3.30
C ARG A 126 -4.66 -15.10 -1.78
N GLN A 127 -4.64 -13.92 -1.15
CA GLN A 127 -4.70 -13.76 0.30
C GLN A 127 -6.13 -13.92 0.87
N GLY A 128 -7.13 -14.22 0.03
CA GLY A 128 -8.51 -14.46 0.46
C GLY A 128 -9.44 -13.24 0.33
N TRP A 129 -8.99 -12.13 -0.25
CA TRP A 129 -9.85 -10.97 -0.49
C TRP A 129 -10.91 -11.27 -1.55
N ILE A 130 -12.17 -11.00 -1.23
CA ILE A 130 -13.27 -10.99 -2.19
C ILE A 130 -13.79 -9.56 -2.24
N PRO A 131 -13.62 -8.84 -3.36
CA PRO A 131 -14.17 -7.49 -3.49
C PRO A 131 -15.68 -7.52 -3.27
N ALA A 132 -16.20 -6.59 -2.47
CA ALA A 132 -17.64 -6.38 -2.44
C ALA A 132 -18.13 -6.11 -3.87
N ALA A 133 -19.23 -6.76 -4.28
CA ALA A 133 -19.89 -6.40 -5.53
C ALA A 133 -20.21 -4.91 -5.45
N ARG A 134 -19.64 -4.10 -6.35
CA ARG A 134 -20.04 -2.69 -6.45
C ARG A 134 -21.55 -2.71 -6.66
N GLN A 135 -22.29 -2.17 -5.70
CA GLN A 135 -23.67 -1.81 -5.97
C GLN A 135 -23.58 -0.65 -6.97
N ASP A 136 -23.81 -0.95 -8.25
CA ASP A 136 -23.86 0.07 -9.28
C ASP A 136 -24.88 1.12 -8.83
N ALA A 137 -24.40 2.34 -8.57
CA ALA A 137 -25.23 3.51 -8.30
C ALA A 137 -25.93 3.95 -9.59
N SER A 138 -26.75 3.07 -10.16
CA SER A 138 -27.76 3.40 -11.16
C SER A 138 -29.13 3.20 -10.50
N GLY A 139 -29.41 4.02 -9.49
CA GLY A 139 -30.79 4.25 -9.06
C GLY A 139 -31.55 4.94 -10.22
N PRO A 140 -32.85 4.64 -10.42
CA PRO A 140 -33.62 5.26 -11.48
C PRO A 140 -33.61 6.78 -11.29
N ARG A 141 -33.31 7.54 -12.34
CA ARG A 141 -33.58 8.98 -12.36
C ARG A 141 -35.10 9.12 -12.33
N GLU A 142 -35.64 9.60 -11.20
CA GLU A 142 -37.03 10.07 -11.16
C GLU A 142 -37.20 11.17 -12.20
N ASP A 143 -37.99 10.82 -13.21
CA ASP A 143 -38.54 11.69 -14.22
C ASP A 143 -39.57 12.62 -13.57
N ALA A 144 -39.11 13.79 -13.14
CA ALA A 144 -39.99 14.86 -12.69
C ALA A 144 -40.84 15.40 -13.87
N SER A 145 -41.94 14.70 -14.15
CA SER A 145 -42.97 15.05 -15.12
C SER A 145 -44.24 15.55 -14.42
N GLY A 146 -44.22 16.80 -13.93
CA GLY A 146 -45.41 17.67 -13.71
C GLY A 146 -46.49 17.25 -12.68
N PRO A 147 -47.59 18.03 -12.52
CA PRO A 147 -48.00 19.21 -13.29
C PRO A 147 -48.25 20.49 -12.46
N ARG A 148 -48.52 21.56 -13.21
CA ARG A 148 -48.94 22.91 -12.79
C ARG A 148 -50.22 22.86 -11.95
N GLY A 149 -50.25 23.70 -10.91
CA GLY A 149 -51.44 24.15 -10.18
C GLY A 149 -51.25 25.61 -9.79
#